data_AF-A0A914NFA5-F1
#
_entry.id   AF-A0A914NFA5-F1
#
_cell.length_a   1.000
_cell.length_b   1.000
_cell.length_c   1.000
_cell.angle_alpha   90.00
_cell.angle_beta   90.00
_cell.angle_gamma   90.00
#
_symmetry.space_group_name_H-M   'P 1'
#
loop_
_entity.id
_entity.type
_entity.pdbx_description
1 polymer ?
#
loop_
_entity_poly.entity_id
_entity_poly.type
_entity_poly.pdbx_seq_one_letter_code
_entity_poly.pdbx_strand_id
1 'polypeptide(L)'
;MYDPFVNTARHLGGQFAEQQKQKLTQYISTFNLKYYFAVDVNYVRRKLFIILFPFLHRDWTNKLSTNDKPMTPREDINAPDLYIPSMAFITYILVAGIVFGVQQ
;
A
#
# COMPACT_ATOMS: atom_id res chain seq x y z
N MET A 1 15.99 2.51 -45.45
CA MET A 1 15.10 3.69 -45.39
C MET A 1 14.58 3.78 -43.97
N TYR A 2 14.85 4.89 -43.29
CA TYR A 2 14.38 5.12 -41.93
C TYR A 2 13.11 5.96 -42.06
N ASP A 3 11.94 5.41 -41.71
CA ASP A 3 10.68 6.08 -41.97
C ASP A 3 10.44 7.22 -40.95
N PRO A 4 10.29 8.47 -41.42
CA PRO A 4 10.02 9.63 -40.55
C PRO A 4 8.81 9.42 -39.65
N PHE A 5 7.82 8.66 -40.15
CA PHE A 5 6.60 8.31 -39.42
C PHE A 5 6.85 7.52 -38.14
N VAL A 6 7.82 6.59 -38.14
CA VAL A 6 8.12 5.75 -36.98
C VAL A 6 8.75 6.57 -35.84
N ASN A 7 9.58 7.56 -36.17
CA ASN A 7 10.13 8.47 -35.17
C ASN A 7 9.09 9.41 -34.58
N THR A 8 8.18 9.94 -35.42
CA THR A 8 7.06 10.76 -34.95
C THR A 8 6.11 9.97 -34.05
N ALA A 9 5.79 8.72 -34.41
CA ALA A 9 4.98 7.83 -33.60
C ALA A 9 5.66 7.52 -32.24
N ARG A 10 6.98 7.29 -32.21
CA ARG A 10 7.74 7.09 -30.96
C ARG A 10 7.75 8.33 -30.08
N HIS A 11 7.91 9.52 -30.66
CA HIS A 11 7.91 10.77 -29.90
C HIS A 11 6.52 11.07 -29.31
N LEU A 12 5.45 10.91 -30.10
CA LEU A 12 4.07 11.07 -29.63
C LEU A 12 3.72 10.02 -28.56
N GLY A 13 4.08 8.76 -28.78
CA GLY A 13 3.90 7.69 -27.78
C GLY A 13 4.66 7.96 -26.49
N GLY A 14 5.90 8.45 -26.58
CA GLY A 14 6.72 8.83 -25.44
C GLY A 14 6.13 10.03 -24.66
N GLN A 15 5.69 11.08 -25.35
CA GLN A 15 5.06 12.24 -24.72
C GLN A 15 3.74 11.88 -24.04
N PHE A 16 2.91 11.03 -24.68
CA PHE A 16 1.68 10.53 -24.10
C PHE A 16 1.94 9.67 -22.85
N ALA A 17 2.93 8.78 -22.90
CA ALA A 17 3.33 7.96 -21.77
C ALA A 17 3.83 8.80 -20.58
N GLU A 18 4.68 9.81 -20.82
CA GLU A 18 5.17 10.70 -19.77
C GLU A 18 4.05 11.58 -19.18
N GLN A 19 3.12 12.09 -20.00
CA GLN A 19 1.94 12.81 -19.49
C GLN A 19 1.04 11.95 -18.61
N GLN A 20 0.78 10.69 -19.02
CA GLN A 20 0.01 9.77 -18.18
C GLN A 20 0.74 9.44 -16.89
N LYS A 21 2.04 9.19 -16.96
CA LYS A 21 2.89 8.91 -15.80
C LYS A 21 2.90 10.07 -14.80
N GLN A 22 2.98 11.31 -15.28
CA GLN A 22 2.93 12.49 -14.41
C GLN A 22 1.58 12.62 -13.71
N LYS A 23 0.46 12.46 -14.44
CA LYS A 23 -0.89 12.47 -13.83
C LYS A 23 -1.04 11.37 -12.79
N LEU A 24 -0.61 10.14 -13.13
CA LEU A 24 -0.66 9.01 -12.22
C LEU A 24 0.19 9.27 -10.97
N THR A 25 1.41 9.80 -11.14
CA THR A 25 2.29 10.16 -10.03
C THR A 25 1.67 11.24 -9.16
N GLN A 26 0.98 12.23 -9.74
CA GLN A 26 0.28 13.26 -8.96
C GLN A 26 -0.87 12.68 -8.14
N TYR A 27 -1.71 11.82 -8.74
CA TYR A 27 -2.79 11.14 -7.99
C TYR A 27 -2.22 10.26 -6.88
N ILE A 28 -1.23 9.42 -7.19
CA ILE A 28 -0.57 8.54 -6.22
C ILE A 28 0.20 9.34 -5.16
N SER A 29 0.76 10.51 -5.48
CA SER A 29 1.49 11.33 -4.52
C SER A 29 0.56 12.14 -3.60
N THR A 30 -0.68 12.39 -4.03
CA THR A 30 -1.69 13.07 -3.20
C THR A 30 -2.14 12.16 -2.06
N PHE A 31 -2.31 10.88 -2.33
CA PHE A 31 -2.51 9.87 -1.31
C PHE A 31 -1.12 9.47 -0.79
N ASN A 32 -0.74 9.79 0.44
CA ASN A 32 0.59 9.41 0.99
C ASN A 32 0.75 7.87 1.16
N LEU A 33 0.64 7.08 0.09
CA LEU A 33 0.56 5.62 0.09
C LEU A 33 1.81 4.99 0.70
N LYS A 34 2.97 5.57 0.39
CA LYS A 34 4.27 5.16 0.95
C LYS A 34 4.25 5.14 2.48
N TYR A 35 3.53 6.06 3.12
CA TYR A 35 3.40 6.10 4.58
C TYR A 35 2.61 4.89 5.09
N TYR A 36 1.43 4.62 4.51
CA TYR A 36 0.53 3.54 4.96
C TYR A 36 1.05 2.13 4.69
N PHE A 37 1.99 1.98 3.75
CA PHE A 37 2.65 0.72 3.41
C PHE A 37 4.06 0.58 3.98
N ALA A 38 4.52 1.53 4.80
CA ALA A 38 5.77 1.40 5.53
C ALA A 38 5.57 0.44 6.72
N VAL A 39 5.62 -0.87 6.45
CA VAL A 39 5.39 -1.97 7.41
C VAL A 39 6.49 -3.04 7.33
N ASP A 40 6.65 -3.82 8.40
CA ASP A 40 7.59 -4.96 8.50
C ASP A 40 6.88 -6.21 9.06
N VAL A 41 7.47 -7.41 8.88
CA VAL A 41 6.89 -8.67 9.38
C VAL A 41 6.64 -8.65 10.88
N ASN A 42 7.56 -8.06 11.66
CA ASN A 42 7.40 -7.93 13.11
C ASN A 42 6.23 -7.01 13.49
N TYR A 43 5.96 -5.97 12.68
CA TYR A 43 4.79 -5.12 12.87
C TYR A 43 3.50 -5.92 12.67
N VAL A 44 3.40 -6.66 11.56
CA VAL A 44 2.21 -7.45 11.21
C VAL A 44 1.87 -8.43 12.32
N ARG A 45 2.87 -9.16 12.82
CA ARG A 45 2.69 -10.10 13.94
C ARG A 45 2.06 -9.41 15.16
N ARG A 46 2.62 -8.27 15.58
CA ARG A 46 2.13 -7.53 16.75
C ARG A 46 0.74 -6.95 16.50
N LYS A 47 0.48 -6.41 15.30
CA LYS A 47 -0.82 -5.85 14.91
C LYS A 47 -1.91 -6.92 14.91
N LEU A 48 -1.62 -8.12 14.40
CA LEU A 48 -2.52 -9.27 14.47
C LEU A 48 -2.81 -9.70 15.92
N PHE A 49 -1.81 -9.72 16.81
CA PHE A 49 -2.04 -9.99 18.23
C PHE A 49 -2.98 -8.96 18.87
N ILE A 50 -2.85 -7.67 18.54
CA ILE A 50 -3.75 -6.62 19.05
C ILE A 50 -5.17 -6.82 18.49
N ILE A 51 -5.31 -7.16 17.22
CA ILE A 51 -6.64 -7.44 16.61
C ILE A 51 -7.32 -8.63 17.27
N LEU A 52 -6.56 -9.70 17.57
CA LEU A 52 -7.08 -10.90 18.23
C LEU A 52 -7.36 -10.67 19.72
N PHE A 53 -6.53 -9.87 20.40
CA PHE A 53 -6.61 -9.62 21.84
C PHE A 53 -6.56 -8.11 22.13
N PRO A 54 -7.63 -7.36 21.81
CA PRO A 54 -7.63 -5.90 21.95
C PRO A 54 -7.42 -5.44 23.40
N PHE A 55 -7.89 -6.21 24.37
CA PHE A 55 -7.80 -5.89 25.80
C PHE A 55 -6.37 -6.01 26.38
N LEU A 56 -5.46 -6.70 25.69
CA LEU A 56 -4.07 -6.78 26.14
C LEU A 56 -3.28 -5.52 25.78
N HIS A 57 -3.77 -4.73 24.81
CA HIS A 57 -3.15 -3.49 24.40
C HIS A 57 -3.62 -2.32 25.28
N ARG A 58 -2.70 -1.77 26.07
CA ARG A 58 -3.02 -0.70 27.05
C ARG A 58 -2.85 0.71 26.48
N ASP A 59 -1.87 0.91 25.60
CA ASP A 59 -1.48 2.25 25.14
C ASP A 59 -1.93 2.53 23.71
N TRP A 60 -3.09 3.17 23.53
CA TRP A 60 -3.67 3.49 22.21
C TRP A 60 -3.26 4.87 21.65
N THR A 61 -2.35 5.56 22.33
CA THR A 61 -1.93 6.91 21.92
C THR A 61 -1.01 6.83 20.70
N ASN A 62 -1.30 7.66 19.70
CA ASN A 62 -0.42 7.82 18.54
C ASN A 62 0.85 8.56 18.94
N LYS A 63 1.99 8.03 18.53
CA LYS A 63 3.30 8.62 18.77
C LYS A 63 3.63 9.59 17.63
N LEU A 64 4.03 10.80 17.99
CA LEU A 64 4.59 11.76 17.03
C LEU A 64 6.11 11.72 17.12
N SER A 65 6.76 11.86 15.97
CA SER A 65 8.21 12.01 15.90
C SER A 65 8.63 13.39 16.43
N THR A 66 9.90 13.57 16.80
CA THR A 66 10.49 14.80 17.36
C THR A 66 10.24 16.07 16.53
N ASN A 67 9.86 15.94 15.25
CA ASN A 67 9.57 17.04 14.34
C ASN A 67 8.06 17.20 14.04
N ASP A 68 7.18 16.75 14.93
CA ASP A 68 5.71 16.71 14.75
C ASP A 68 5.24 15.98 13.49
N LYS A 69 6.10 15.12 12.93
CA LYS A 69 5.75 14.27 11.78
C LYS A 69 5.03 13.02 12.27
N PRO A 70 3.95 12.59 11.60
CA PRO A 70 3.30 11.32 11.87
C PRO A 70 4.33 10.18 11.76
N MET A 71 4.40 9.32 12.78
CA MET A 71 5.28 8.15 12.75
C MET A 71 4.74 7.09 11.80
N THR A 72 5.64 6.42 11.08
CA THR A 72 5.21 5.37 10.16
C THR A 72 4.72 4.13 10.93
N PRO A 73 3.88 3.26 10.32
CA PRO A 73 3.44 2.03 10.96
C PRO A 73 4.58 1.14 11.50
N ARG A 74 5.77 1.18 10.90
CA ARG A 74 6.96 0.50 11.45
C ARG A 74 7.36 0.96 12.85
N GLU A 75 7.21 2.25 13.13
CA GLU A 75 7.68 2.91 14.34
C GLU A 75 6.59 2.99 15.41
N ASP A 76 5.33 3.17 14.99
CA ASP A 76 4.16 3.21 15.87
C ASP A 76 3.12 2.17 15.45
N ILE A 77 2.78 1.28 16.39
CA ILE A 77 1.79 0.22 16.16
C ILE A 77 0.37 0.77 15.99
N ASN A 78 0.10 1.91 16.61
CA ASN A 78 -1.19 2.59 16.59
C ASN A 78 -1.40 3.41 15.31
N ALA A 79 -0.32 3.70 14.58
CA ALA A 79 -0.42 4.43 13.33
C ALA A 79 -1.31 3.67 12.32
N PRO A 80 -2.15 4.40 11.56
CA PRO A 80 -3.03 3.80 10.58
C PRO A 80 -2.21 3.17 9.45
N ASP A 81 -2.56 1.94 9.07
CA ASP A 81 -1.91 1.18 8.01
C ASP A 81 -2.93 0.69 6.98
N LEU A 82 -2.47 0.53 5.73
CA LEU A 82 -3.29 -0.02 4.63
C LEU A 82 -2.90 -1.49 4.34
N TYR A 83 -1.78 -1.95 4.89
CA TYR A 83 -1.28 -3.31 4.68
C TYR A 83 -2.20 -4.36 5.28
N ILE A 84 -2.62 -4.24 6.55
CA ILE A 84 -3.47 -5.25 7.20
C ILE A 84 -4.82 -5.39 6.48
N PRO A 85 -5.57 -4.31 6.17
CA PRO A 85 -6.82 -4.44 5.41
C PRO A 85 -6.61 -5.05 4.01
N SER A 86 -5.58 -4.64 3.28
CA SER A 86 -5.31 -5.17 1.94
C SER A 86 -4.95 -6.65 1.96
N MET A 87 -4.10 -7.08 2.90
CA MET A 87 -3.72 -8.49 3.04
C MET A 87 -4.86 -9.35 3.57
N ALA A 88 -5.72 -8.81 4.44
CA ALA A 88 -6.93 -9.49 4.88
C ALA A 88 -7.86 -9.76 3.70
N PHE A 89 -8.07 -8.78 2.83
CA PHE A 89 -8.87 -8.94 1.61
C PHE A 89 -8.29 -9.96 0.64
N ILE A 90 -6.98 -9.88 0.34
CA ILE A 90 -6.31 -10.84 -0.54
C ILE A 90 -6.42 -12.26 0.04
N THR A 91 -6.13 -12.42 1.33
CA THR A 91 -6.19 -13.72 2.02
C THR A 91 -7.61 -14.27 2.01
N TYR A 92 -8.63 -13.44 2.24
CA TYR A 92 -10.02 -13.83 2.15
C TYR A 92 -10.37 -14.40 0.77
N ILE A 93 -9.99 -13.72 -0.31
CA ILE A 93 -10.24 -14.20 -1.68
C ILE A 93 -9.54 -15.54 -1.92
N LEU A 94 -8.27 -15.67 -1.50
CA LEU A 94 -7.52 -16.90 -1.68
C LEU A 94 -8.15 -18.08 -0.93
N VAL A 95 -8.52 -17.88 0.34
CA VAL A 95 -9.17 -18.91 1.15
C VAL A 95 -10.55 -19.26 0.57
N ALA A 96 -11.35 -18.27 0.19
CA ALA A 96 -12.64 -18.51 -0.44
C ALA A 96 -12.49 -19.31 -1.73
N GLY A 97 -11.56 -18.94 -2.60
CA GLY A 97 -11.27 -19.67 -3.84
C GLY A 97 -10.86 -21.12 -3.59
N ILE A 98 -10.05 -21.38 -2.57
CA ILE A 98 -9.67 -22.74 -2.17
C ILE A 98 -10.90 -23.52 -1.67
N VAL A 99 -11.71 -22.94 -0.78
CA VAL A 99 -12.91 -23.59 -0.24
C VAL A 99 -13.89 -23.94 -1.36
N PHE A 100 -14.15 -23.02 -2.28
CA PHE A 100 -15.02 -23.27 -3.43
C PHE A 100 -14.45 -24.33 -4.38
N GLY A 101 -13.13 -24.39 -4.54
CA GLY A 101 -12.48 -25.42 -5.36
C GLY A 101 -12.50 -26.82 -4.71
N VAL A 102 -12.45 -26.91 -3.38
CA VAL A 102 -12.51 -28.18 -2.63
C VAL A 102 -13.93 -28.73 -2.50
N GLN A 103 -14.94 -27.86 -2.58
CA GLN A 103 -16.36 -28.24 -2.50
C GLN A 103 -16.96 -28.75 -3.83
N GLN A 104 -16.18 -28.72 -4.92
CA GLN A 104 -16.51 -29.36 -6.20
C GLN A 104 -15.93 -30.77 -6.27
#